data_AF-A0A812MLF5-F1
#
_entry.id   AF-A0A812MLF5-F1
#
_cell.length_a   1.000
_cell.length_b   1.000
_cell.length_c   1.000
_cell.angle_alpha   90.00
_cell.angle_beta   90.00
_cell.angle_gamma   90.00
#
_symmetry.space_group_name_H-M   'P 1'
#
loop_
_entity.id
_entity.type
_entity.pdbx_description
1 polymer ?
#
loop_
_entity_poly.entity_id
_entity_poly.type
_entity_poly.pdbx_seq_one_letter_code
_entity_poly.pdbx_strand_id
1 'polypeptide(L)'
;MVANAWKLCEELEQYSLVALKLHTGRTHQIRVHMQSIGHPLITDAKYAEDRLNDDKAWCPRNFLHTYRLAFRDVPNEKDLDSSGYGPVRELISPLPSDLRAVLELLKPVDASSQPHYEDWLSGDGGRLRPFEQLEPTSR
;
A
#
# COMPACT_ATOMS: atom_id res chain seq x y z
N MET A 1 5.22 2.01 -9.23
CA MET A 1 3.89 1.40 -9.07
C MET A 1 4.05 -0.06 -9.45
N VAL A 2 3.84 -0.98 -8.53
CA VAL A 2 3.66 -2.40 -8.85
C VAL A 2 2.18 -2.64 -8.59
N ALA A 3 1.45 -3.07 -9.61
CA ALA A 3 0.02 -3.35 -9.53
C ALA A 3 -0.17 -4.81 -9.93
N ASN A 4 -0.73 -5.59 -9.03
CA ASN A 4 -1.02 -7.01 -9.23
C ASN A 4 -2.53 -7.19 -9.11
N ALA A 5 -3.10 -8.11 -9.88
CA ALA A 5 -4.54 -8.33 -9.95
C ALA A 5 -4.98 -9.48 -9.02
N TRP A 6 -6.20 -9.38 -8.50
CA TRP A 6 -6.80 -10.25 -7.49
C TRP A 6 -8.27 -10.47 -7.84
N LYS A 7 -8.87 -11.56 -7.38
CA LYS A 7 -10.29 -11.84 -7.60
C LYS A 7 -10.95 -12.29 -6.30
N LEU A 8 -12.14 -11.78 -6.03
CA LEU A 8 -12.95 -12.26 -4.91
C LEU A 8 -13.42 -13.68 -5.18
N CYS A 9 -13.30 -14.54 -4.18
CA CYS A 9 -13.76 -15.92 -4.27
C CYS A 9 -15.28 -15.92 -4.50
N GLU A 10 -15.71 -16.28 -5.71
CA GLU A 10 -17.11 -16.38 -6.23
C GLU A 10 -17.64 -15.23 -7.12
N GLU A 11 -17.00 -14.06 -7.20
CA GLU A 11 -17.44 -12.97 -8.09
C GLU A 11 -16.51 -12.73 -9.29
N LEU A 12 -17.03 -12.18 -10.40
CA LEU A 12 -16.27 -11.85 -11.62
C LEU A 12 -15.41 -10.58 -11.49
N GLU A 13 -15.53 -9.82 -10.40
CA GLU A 13 -14.78 -8.59 -10.19
C GLU A 13 -13.31 -8.82 -9.82
N GLN A 14 -12.45 -8.03 -10.45
CA GLN A 14 -11.01 -8.03 -10.21
C GLN A 14 -10.60 -6.80 -9.40
N TYR A 15 -9.72 -7.01 -8.44
CA TYR A 15 -9.15 -6.00 -7.56
C TYR A 15 -7.65 -5.91 -7.81
N SER A 16 -7.02 -4.81 -7.38
CA SER A 16 -5.57 -4.64 -7.48
C SER A 16 -4.98 -4.19 -6.15
N LEU A 17 -4.09 -4.99 -5.57
CA LEU A 17 -3.26 -4.60 -4.44
C LEU A 17 -2.07 -3.82 -4.98
N VAL A 18 -1.94 -2.57 -4.54
CA VAL A 18 -0.93 -1.64 -5.03
C VAL A 18 -0.09 -1.10 -3.87
N ALA A 19 1.22 -1.13 -4.04
CA ALA A 19 2.14 -0.38 -3.18
C ALA A 19 2.37 1.01 -3.79
N LEU A 20 2.08 2.06 -3.01
CA LEU A 20 2.23 3.45 -3.41
C LEU A 20 3.25 4.16 -2.50
N LYS A 21 4.14 4.95 -3.13
CA LYS A 21 5.02 5.90 -2.42
C LYS A 21 4.41 7.29 -2.51
N LEU A 22 4.29 7.96 -1.37
CA LEU A 22 3.88 9.35 -1.32
C LEU A 22 5.08 10.27 -1.58
N HIS A 23 4.95 11.16 -2.55
CA HIS A 23 5.90 12.27 -2.77
C HIS A 23 5.42 13.57 -2.10
N THR A 24 4.12 13.68 -1.87
CA THR A 24 3.46 14.80 -1.21
C THR A 24 2.39 14.26 -0.27
N GLY A 25 1.96 15.07 0.71
CA GLY A 25 1.03 14.67 1.77
C GLY A 25 -0.32 15.39 1.72
N ARG A 26 -0.90 15.63 0.53
CA ARG A 26 -2.19 16.32 0.45
C ARG A 26 -3.32 15.46 1.02
N THR A 27 -4.34 16.10 1.58
CA THR A 27 -5.52 15.42 2.12
C THR A 27 -6.16 14.50 1.09
N HIS A 28 -6.38 13.23 1.46
CA HIS A 28 -6.99 12.19 0.62
C HIS A 28 -6.26 11.93 -0.71
N GLN A 29 -4.99 12.31 -0.84
CA GLN A 29 -4.27 12.26 -2.12
C GLN A 29 -4.35 10.92 -2.85
N ILE A 30 -4.12 9.81 -2.14
CA ILE A 30 -4.24 8.46 -2.73
C ILE A 30 -5.66 8.21 -3.20
N ARG A 31 -6.66 8.47 -2.35
CA ARG A 31 -8.08 8.18 -2.61
C ARG A 31 -8.58 8.92 -3.86
N VAL A 32 -8.30 10.22 -3.95
CA VAL A 32 -8.67 11.05 -5.12
C VAL A 32 -7.93 10.58 -6.37
N HIS A 33 -6.63 10.30 -6.27
CA HIS A 33 -5.84 9.90 -7.43
C HIS A 33 -6.31 8.57 -8.01
N MET A 34 -6.51 7.58 -7.14
CA MET A 34 -7.00 6.25 -7.50
C MET A 34 -8.40 6.30 -8.13
N GLN A 35 -9.30 7.13 -7.57
CA GLN A 35 -10.61 7.39 -8.19
C GLN A 35 -10.49 8.06 -9.56
N SER A 36 -9.60 9.06 -9.71
CA SER A 36 -9.45 9.80 -10.97
C SER A 36 -8.95 8.96 -12.14
N ILE A 37 -8.23 7.86 -11.85
CA ILE A 37 -7.75 6.91 -12.86
C ILE A 37 -8.69 5.72 -13.07
N GLY A 38 -9.88 5.73 -12.44
CA GLY A 38 -10.89 4.68 -12.59
C GLY A 38 -10.71 3.45 -11.69
N HIS A 39 -9.82 3.52 -10.70
CA HIS A 39 -9.55 2.41 -9.77
C HIS A 39 -9.69 2.87 -8.31
N PRO A 40 -10.89 3.28 -7.86
CA PRO A 40 -11.08 3.77 -6.50
C PRO A 40 -10.77 2.69 -5.45
N LEU A 41 -10.51 3.13 -4.21
CA LEU A 41 -10.22 2.19 -3.12
C LEU A 41 -11.49 1.45 -2.67
N ILE A 42 -11.29 0.23 -2.18
CA ILE A 42 -12.35 -0.61 -1.61
C ILE A 42 -12.86 0.01 -0.31
N THR A 43 -14.19 0.01 -0.13
CA THR A 43 -14.89 0.57 1.03
C THR A 43 -14.65 2.08 1.18
N ASP A 44 -14.39 2.81 0.10
CA ASP A 44 -14.20 4.26 0.14
C ASP A 44 -15.54 5.02 0.11
N ALA A 45 -16.02 5.41 1.29
CA ALA A 45 -17.31 6.10 1.45
C ALA A 45 -17.43 7.48 0.76
N LYS A 46 -16.34 8.08 0.27
CA LYS A 46 -16.37 9.40 -0.36
C LYS A 46 -16.14 9.36 -1.86
N TYR A 47 -15.30 8.42 -2.31
CA TYR A 47 -14.85 8.36 -3.70
C TYR A 47 -15.32 7.09 -4.43
N ALA A 48 -16.08 6.21 -3.74
CA ALA A 48 -16.65 4.97 -4.28
C ALA A 48 -18.03 4.66 -3.66
N GLU A 49 -18.88 5.68 -3.49
CA GLU A 49 -20.17 5.54 -2.79
C GLU A 49 -21.08 4.47 -3.41
N ASP A 50 -21.11 4.38 -4.75
CA ASP A 50 -21.95 3.42 -5.49
C ASP A 50 -21.63 1.96 -5.17
N ARG A 51 -20.38 1.65 -4.76
CA ARG A 51 -19.93 0.29 -4.42
C ARG A 51 -19.86 0.04 -2.91
N LEU A 52 -20.10 1.08 -2.10
CA LEU A 52 -19.81 1.05 -0.67
C LEU A 52 -20.58 -0.04 0.08
N ASN A 53 -21.84 -0.28 -0.29
CA ASN A 53 -22.66 -1.29 0.39
C ASN A 53 -22.18 -2.71 0.10
N ASP A 54 -21.78 -2.98 -1.14
CA ASP A 54 -21.27 -4.28 -1.56
C ASP A 54 -19.88 -4.52 -0.97
N ASP A 55 -18.99 -3.52 -1.04
CA ASP A 55 -17.65 -3.58 -0.45
C ASP A 55 -17.68 -3.82 1.06
N LYS A 56 -18.61 -3.18 1.78
CA LYS A 56 -18.75 -3.34 3.24
C LYS A 56 -19.15 -4.75 3.68
N ALA A 57 -19.73 -5.54 2.78
CA ALA A 57 -20.12 -6.91 3.11
C ALA A 57 -18.92 -7.80 3.42
N TRP A 58 -17.74 -7.48 2.87
CA TRP A 58 -16.54 -8.31 2.99
C TRP A 58 -15.28 -7.51 3.38
N CYS A 59 -15.26 -6.19 3.24
CA CYS A 59 -14.15 -5.32 3.65
C CYS A 59 -14.62 -4.26 4.67
N PRO A 60 -14.23 -4.36 5.95
CA PRO A 60 -14.86 -3.60 7.04
C PRO A 60 -14.52 -2.10 7.07
N ARG A 61 -13.47 -1.69 6.35
CA ARG A 61 -13.00 -0.29 6.28
C ARG A 61 -12.28 -0.04 4.97
N ASN A 62 -11.98 1.22 4.68
CA ASN A 62 -11.12 1.57 3.55
C ASN A 62 -9.86 0.68 3.53
N PHE A 63 -9.65 -0.04 2.43
CA PHE A 63 -8.46 -0.86 2.22
C PHE A 63 -7.27 0.04 1.89
N LEU A 64 -6.80 0.76 2.92
CA LEU A 64 -5.67 1.66 2.89
C LEU A 64 -4.88 1.47 4.17
N HIS A 65 -3.58 1.25 4.04
CA HIS A 65 -2.69 0.97 5.17
C HIS A 65 -1.31 1.56 4.93
N THR A 66 -0.76 2.20 5.96
CA THR A 66 0.63 2.68 5.94
C THR A 66 1.53 1.53 6.34
N TYR A 67 2.02 0.80 5.34
CA TYR A 67 2.87 -0.38 5.57
C TYR A 67 4.29 -0.03 6.03
N ARG A 68 4.86 1.05 5.48
CA ARG A 68 6.25 1.43 5.71
C ARG A 68 6.37 2.93 5.89
N LEU A 69 7.17 3.34 6.86
CA LEU A 69 7.59 4.71 7.08
C LEU A 69 9.11 4.74 7.21
N ALA A 70 9.77 5.56 6.39
CA ALA A 70 11.20 5.77 6.47
C ALA A 70 11.51 7.27 6.42
N PHE A 71 12.42 7.72 7.26
CA PHE A 71 12.82 9.13 7.39
C PHE A 71 14.25 9.23 7.90
N ARG A 72 14.90 10.37 7.64
CA ARG A 72 16.19 10.70 8.27
C ARG A 72 15.93 11.28 9.66
N ASP A 73 16.62 10.73 10.65
CA ASP A 73 16.49 11.15 12.04
C ASP A 73 17.07 12.56 12.25
N VAL A 74 16.73 13.17 13.39
CA VAL A 74 17.41 14.39 13.84
C VAL A 74 18.85 14.02 14.22
N PRO A 75 19.86 14.72 13.68
CA PRO A 75 21.25 14.42 14.01
C PRO A 75 21.54 14.73 15.49
N ASN A 76 22.27 13.84 16.15
CA ASN A 76 22.97 14.13 17.39
C ASN A 76 24.43 14.46 17.08
N GLU A 77 25.16 15.13 18.00
CA GLU A 77 26.57 15.54 17.81
C GLU A 77 27.52 14.42 17.33
N LYS A 78 27.15 13.15 17.55
CA LYS A 78 27.96 11.98 17.22
C LYS A 78 27.63 11.31 15.89
N ASP A 79 26.50 11.67 15.25
CA ASP A 79 25.93 10.92 14.12
C ASP A 79 25.59 11.83 12.92
N LEU A 80 26.24 13.00 12.78
CA LEU A 80 26.09 13.84 11.59
C LEU A 80 26.72 13.16 10.36
N ASP A 81 25.91 12.88 9.35
CA ASP A 81 26.44 12.67 8.01
C ASP A 81 26.77 14.01 7.33
N SER A 82 27.45 13.95 6.19
CA SER A 82 27.82 15.13 5.39
C SER A 82 26.62 15.91 4.84
N SER A 83 25.39 15.42 5.00
CA SER A 83 24.16 16.10 4.61
C SER A 83 23.48 16.87 5.76
N GLY A 84 24.01 16.77 6.98
CA GLY A 84 23.46 17.47 8.15
C GLY A 84 22.24 16.76 8.76
N TYR A 85 22.04 15.48 8.47
CA TYR A 85 20.96 14.67 9.02
C TYR A 85 21.50 13.48 9.82
N GLY A 86 20.67 12.94 10.72
CA GLY A 86 20.96 11.69 11.41
C GLY A 86 20.76 10.47 10.51
N PRO A 87 20.96 9.25 11.05
CA PRO A 87 20.79 8.01 10.30
C PRO A 87 19.36 7.85 9.78
N VAL A 88 19.20 7.06 8.71
CA VAL A 88 17.88 6.66 8.23
C VAL A 88 17.24 5.72 9.26
N ARG A 89 15.99 6.03 9.62
CA ARG A 89 15.12 5.18 10.42
C ARG A 89 14.04 4.59 9.53
N GLU A 90 13.72 3.33 9.77
CA GLU A 90 12.70 2.59 9.04
C GLU A 90 11.80 1.84 10.01
N LEU A 91 10.50 1.95 9.77
CA LEU A 91 9.45 1.27 10.50
C LEU A 91 8.59 0.49 9.50
N ILE A 92 8.37 -0.78 9.80
CA ILE A 92 7.46 -1.65 9.07
C ILE A 92 6.26 -1.96 9.97
N SER A 93 5.07 -1.74 9.43
CA SER A 93 3.79 -2.10 10.03
C SER A 93 3.11 -3.10 9.08
N PRO A 94 3.27 -4.42 9.31
CA PRO A 94 2.61 -5.44 8.50
C PRO A 94 1.09 -5.23 8.43
N LEU A 95 0.43 -5.88 7.48
CA LEU A 95 -1.02 -5.78 7.38
C LEU A 95 -1.68 -6.19 8.71
N PRO A 96 -2.53 -5.33 9.29
CA PRO A 96 -3.29 -5.67 10.48
C PRO A 96 -4.25 -6.83 10.18
N SER A 97 -4.69 -7.52 11.23
CA SER A 97 -5.47 -8.76 11.09
C SER A 97 -6.76 -8.58 10.29
N ASP A 98 -7.40 -7.43 10.39
CA ASP A 98 -8.60 -7.08 9.62
C ASP A 98 -8.35 -7.04 8.11
N LEU A 99 -7.28 -6.37 7.66
CA LEU A 99 -6.92 -6.32 6.23
C LEU A 99 -6.28 -7.62 5.74
N ARG A 100 -5.56 -8.34 6.60
CA ARG A 100 -5.05 -9.67 6.27
C ARG A 100 -6.21 -10.62 5.97
N ALA A 101 -7.24 -10.63 6.83
CA ALA A 101 -8.44 -11.44 6.61
C ALA A 101 -9.14 -11.09 5.29
N VAL A 102 -9.23 -9.81 4.92
CA VAL A 102 -9.76 -9.40 3.62
C VAL A 102 -8.91 -9.91 2.47
N LEU A 103 -7.58 -9.84 2.57
CA LEU A 103 -6.68 -10.34 1.54
C LEU A 103 -6.81 -11.86 1.36
N GLU A 104 -7.03 -12.61 2.44
CA GLU A 104 -7.28 -14.06 2.40
C GLU A 104 -8.58 -14.46 1.69
N LEU A 105 -9.56 -13.55 1.58
CA LEU A 105 -10.77 -13.75 0.78
C LEU A 105 -10.50 -13.61 -0.73
N LEU A 106 -9.41 -12.92 -1.09
CA LEU A 106 -9.01 -12.68 -2.47
C LEU A 106 -8.04 -13.78 -2.93
N LYS A 107 -8.15 -14.17 -4.19
CA LYS A 107 -7.24 -15.12 -4.83
C LYS A 107 -6.45 -14.44 -5.95
N PRO A 108 -5.16 -14.77 -6.12
CA PRO A 108 -4.40 -14.37 -7.30
C PRO A 108 -5.10 -14.81 -8.58
N VAL A 109 -5.17 -13.90 -9.57
CA VAL A 109 -5.76 -14.24 -10.88
C VAL A 109 -4.80 -14.95 -11.82
N ASP A 110 -3.49 -14.81 -11.59
CA ASP A 110 -2.45 -15.36 -12.44
C ASP A 110 -1.19 -15.73 -11.64
N ALA A 111 -0.27 -16.46 -12.29
CA ALA A 111 0.98 -16.92 -11.70
C ALA A 111 1.94 -15.79 -11.33
N SER A 112 1.78 -14.58 -11.90
CA SER A 112 2.60 -13.42 -11.54
C SER A 112 2.12 -12.74 -10.25
N SER A 113 0.83 -12.86 -9.93
CA SER A 113 0.22 -12.29 -8.73
C SER A 113 0.41 -13.18 -7.49
N GLN A 114 0.63 -14.48 -7.69
CA GLN A 114 0.80 -15.47 -6.60
C GLN A 114 2.00 -15.18 -5.66
N PRO A 115 3.23 -14.90 -6.13
CA PRO A 115 4.34 -14.62 -5.22
C PRO A 115 4.09 -13.36 -4.38
N HIS A 116 3.49 -12.33 -4.99
CA HIS A 116 3.15 -11.11 -4.28
C HIS A 116 2.11 -11.35 -3.18
N TYR A 117 1.20 -12.30 -3.37
CA TYR A 117 0.20 -12.66 -2.35
C TYR A 117 0.86 -13.17 -1.08
N GLU A 118 1.79 -14.10 -1.26
CA GLU A 118 2.52 -14.76 -0.19
C GLU A 118 3.41 -13.76 0.55
N ASP A 119 4.06 -12.86 -0.19
CA ASP A 119 4.82 -11.74 0.36
C ASP A 119 3.95 -10.86 1.29
N TRP A 120 2.78 -10.42 0.83
CA TRP A 120 1.89 -9.57 1.64
C TRP A 120 1.30 -10.28 2.86
N LEU A 121 0.97 -11.57 2.74
CA LEU A 121 0.46 -12.35 3.87
C LEU A 121 1.53 -12.70 4.89
N SER A 122 2.77 -12.97 4.46
CA SER A 122 3.88 -13.29 5.37
C SER A 122 4.40 -12.07 6.13
N GLY A 123 4.01 -10.85 5.73
CA GLY A 123 4.52 -9.60 6.30
C GLY A 123 5.86 -9.18 5.68
N ASP A 124 6.19 -9.73 4.51
CA ASP A 124 7.29 -9.30 3.64
C ASP A 124 6.73 -8.64 2.38
N GLY A 125 5.73 -7.75 2.55
CA GLY A 125 4.76 -7.22 1.58
C GLY A 125 5.29 -6.62 0.27
N GLY A 126 5.92 -7.47 -0.52
CA GLY A 126 6.82 -7.14 -1.59
C GLY A 126 8.13 -6.68 -1.01
N ARG A 127 9.24 -7.18 -1.56
CA ARG A 127 10.60 -6.67 -1.38
C ARG A 127 10.66 -5.17 -1.76
N LEU A 128 10.13 -4.32 -0.89
CA LEU A 128 10.05 -2.89 -1.12
C LEU A 128 11.50 -2.41 -1.22
N ARG A 129 11.84 -1.77 -2.34
CA ARG A 129 13.21 -1.27 -2.55
C ARG A 129 13.67 -0.47 -1.33
N PRO A 130 14.94 -0.57 -0.89
CA PRO A 130 15.50 0.23 0.19
C PRO A 130 15.18 1.73 0.02
N PHE A 131 15.10 2.46 1.14
CA PHE A 131 14.67 3.86 1.17
C PHE A 131 15.52 4.72 0.22
N GLU A 132 16.82 4.43 0.21
CA GLU A 132 17.87 5.07 -0.58
C GLU A 132 17.74 4.78 -2.08
N GLN A 133 17.16 3.63 -2.45
CA GLN A 133 16.94 3.22 -3.85
C GLN A 133 15.60 3.71 -4.41
N LEU A 134 14.81 4.40 -3.58
CA LEU A 134 13.51 4.96 -3.93
C LEU A 134 13.56 6.47 -4.18
N GLU A 135 14.73 7.10 -4.06
CA GLU A 135 14.91 8.49 -4.48
C GLU A 135 14.53 8.64 -5.96
N PRO A 136 13.77 9.68 -6.34
CA PRO A 136 13.43 9.89 -7.73
C PRO A 136 14.75 9.99 -8.51
N THR A 137 14.96 9.08 -9.47
CA THR A 137 15.99 9.28 -10.48
C THR A 137 15.75 10.65 -11.08
N SER A 138 16.66 11.58 -10.81
CA SER A 138 16.68 12.90 -11.39
C SER A 138 16.52 12.74 -12.90
N ARG A 139 15.39 13.24 -13.42
CA ARG A 139 15.14 13.35 -14.86
C ARG A 139 16.08 14.38 -15.46
#